data_AF-A0A0N4U932-F1
#
_entry.id   AF-A0A0N4U932-F1
#
_cell.length_a   1.000
_cell.length_b   1.000
_cell.length_c   1.000
_cell.angle_alpha   90.00
_cell.angle_beta   90.00
_cell.angle_gamma   90.00
#
_symmetry.space_group_name_H-M   'P 1'
#
loop_
_entity.id
_entity.type
_entity.pdbx_description
1 polymer ?
#
loop_
_entity_poly.entity_id
_entity_poly.type
_entity_poly.pdbx_seq_one_letter_code
_entity_poly.pdbx_strand_id
1 'polypeptide(L)'
;MIEISPSVIFFAIFLAVPLQILFSPQRSSDARYHFFKLLLYFFILSSVEPRDPRPPSIKYRVGDIVKHKIHGYRGVIIGWDEKANAPPIYFKDWSELPNYAVIIDTRDRLIPQVAYVVEENIELHEGWVCFLHPLIKNYFEYYDGKHYVSRPWHKKLYPND
;
A
#
# COMPACT_ATOMS: atom_id res chain seq x y z
N MET A 1 -17.13 6.35 26.35
CA MET A 1 -16.23 5.64 25.41
C MET A 1 -15.16 6.62 24.97
N ILE A 2 -13.88 6.29 25.13
CA ILE A 2 -12.78 7.16 24.69
C ILE A 2 -12.67 7.00 23.17
N GLU A 3 -13.00 8.04 22.41
CA GLU A 3 -12.71 8.07 20.97
C GLU A 3 -11.20 8.25 20.79
N ILE A 4 -10.52 7.21 20.33
CA ILE A 4 -9.11 7.28 19.97
C ILE A 4 -9.04 7.92 18.58
N SER A 5 -8.66 9.21 18.52
CA SER A 5 -8.52 9.89 17.24
C SER A 5 -7.39 9.28 16.39
N PRO A 6 -7.46 9.34 15.05
CA PRO A 6 -6.38 8.89 14.18
C PRO A 6 -5.00 9.48 14.55
N SER A 7 -4.98 10.72 15.06
CA SER A 7 -3.77 11.37 15.56
C SER A 7 -3.16 10.64 16.77
N VAL A 8 -3.97 10.16 17.72
CA VAL A 8 -3.48 9.41 18.90
C VAL A 8 -2.90 8.06 18.46
N ILE A 9 -3.53 7.38 17.50
CA ILE A 9 -3.00 6.13 16.93
C ILE A 9 -1.67 6.40 16.21
N PHE A 10 -1.58 7.49 15.45
CA PHE A 10 -0.36 7.91 14.78
C PHE A 10 0.79 8.12 15.78
N PHE A 11 0.56 8.89 16.86
CA PHE A 11 1.58 9.11 17.89
C PHE A 11 1.98 7.83 18.61
N ALA A 12 1.02 6.94 18.90
CA ALA A 12 1.31 5.66 19.53
C ALA A 12 2.23 4.78 18.64
N ILE A 13 1.96 4.71 17.34
CA ILE A 13 2.79 3.97 16.38
C ILE A 13 4.15 4.66 16.20
N PHE A 14 4.17 5.98 16.05
CA PHE A 14 5.39 6.75 15.80
C PHE A 14 6.31 6.83 17.02
N LEU A 15 5.81 6.67 18.25
CA LEU A 15 6.64 6.52 19.44
C LEU A 15 7.03 5.07 19.65
N ALA A 16 6.08 4.12 19.59
CA ALA A 16 6.35 2.73 19.95
C ALA A 16 7.33 2.04 18.99
N VAL A 17 7.27 2.32 17.68
CA VAL A 17 8.11 1.59 16.73
C VAL A 17 9.58 2.08 16.71
N PRO A 18 9.90 3.37 16.74
CA PRO A 18 11.27 3.83 16.97
C PRO A 18 11.82 3.38 18.32
N LEU A 19 10.97 3.31 19.36
CA LEU A 19 11.37 2.75 20.65
C LEU A 19 11.73 1.25 20.53
N GLN A 20 10.94 0.47 19.80
CA GLN A 20 11.24 -0.93 19.50
C GLN A 20 12.53 -1.09 18.67
N ILE A 21 12.82 -0.15 17.75
CA ILE A 21 14.07 -0.11 16.98
C ILE A 21 15.26 0.21 17.90
N LEU A 22 15.11 1.15 18.84
CA LEU A 22 16.16 1.55 19.78
C LEU A 22 16.53 0.43 20.76
N PHE A 23 15.57 -0.41 21.15
CA PHE A 23 15.75 -1.47 22.14
C PHE A 23 15.90 -2.89 21.56
N SER A 24 15.82 -3.10 20.24
CA SER A 24 15.98 -4.44 19.64
C SER A 24 17.46 -4.80 19.41
N PRO A 25 18.01 -5.88 20.02
CA PRO A 25 19.40 -6.29 19.83
C PRO A 25 19.68 -7.05 18.52
N GLN A 26 18.69 -7.23 17.63
CA GLN A 26 18.83 -8.09 16.44
C GLN A 26 18.13 -7.53 15.18
N ARG A 27 18.85 -7.56 14.05
CA ARG A 27 18.41 -7.38 12.63
C ARG A 27 17.60 -6.10 12.32
N SER A 28 18.31 -5.05 11.90
CA SER A 28 17.72 -3.80 11.38
C SER A 28 16.76 -3.98 10.18
N SER A 29 16.76 -5.14 9.51
CA SER A 29 15.85 -5.45 8.40
C SER A 29 14.40 -5.65 8.84
N ASP A 30 14.20 -6.37 9.94
CA ASP A 30 12.87 -6.85 10.32
C ASP A 30 12.08 -5.71 10.97
N ALA A 31 12.73 -4.93 11.83
CA ALA A 31 12.14 -3.74 12.43
C ALA A 31 11.78 -2.68 11.38
N ARG A 32 12.61 -2.47 10.34
CA ARG A 32 12.28 -1.59 9.21
C ARG A 32 11.07 -2.09 8.42
N TYR A 33 11.02 -3.39 8.10
CA TYR A 33 9.86 -3.99 7.46
C TYR A 33 8.59 -3.79 8.27
N HIS A 34 8.63 -4.09 9.57
CA HIS A 34 7.48 -3.91 10.46
C HIS A 34 7.08 -2.43 10.61
N PHE A 35 8.04 -1.51 10.68
CA PHE A 35 7.78 -0.07 10.70
C PHE A 35 7.08 0.41 9.43
N PHE A 36 7.64 0.14 8.25
CA PHE A 36 7.03 0.55 6.98
C PHE A 36 5.68 -0.13 6.77
N LYS A 37 5.55 -1.40 7.16
CA LYS A 37 4.28 -2.13 7.13
C LYS A 37 3.23 -1.49 8.03
N LEU A 38 3.56 -1.14 9.27
CA LEU A 38 2.65 -0.47 10.21
C LEU A 38 2.27 0.94 9.75
N LEU A 39 3.25 1.72 9.28
CA LEU A 39 3.03 3.06 8.74
C LEU A 39 2.10 3.03 7.52
N LEU A 40 2.31 2.07 6.62
CA LEU A 40 1.48 1.95 5.43
C LEU A 40 0.10 1.38 5.74
N TYR A 41 -0.01 0.42 6.67
CA TYR A 41 -1.31 -0.01 7.18
C TYR A 41 -2.08 1.16 7.76
N PHE A 42 -1.42 2.05 8.50
CA PHE A 42 -2.04 3.25 9.01
C PHE A 42 -2.61 4.09 7.86
N PHE A 43 -1.87 4.36 6.78
CA PHE A 43 -2.40 5.17 5.67
C PHE A 43 -3.49 4.47 4.83
N ILE A 44 -3.34 3.19 4.51
CA ILE A 44 -4.30 2.47 3.66
C ILE A 44 -5.59 2.13 4.44
N LEU A 45 -5.46 1.69 5.70
CA LEU A 45 -6.60 1.26 6.53
C LEU A 45 -7.23 2.38 7.36
N SER A 46 -6.58 3.54 7.54
CA SER A 46 -7.17 4.63 8.32
C SER A 46 -8.45 5.19 7.69
N SER A 47 -8.60 5.10 6.36
CA SER A 47 -9.87 5.37 5.70
C SER A 47 -10.63 4.07 5.46
N VAL A 48 -11.51 3.74 6.41
CA VAL A 48 -12.54 2.69 6.29
C VAL A 48 -13.68 3.10 5.34
N GLU A 49 -13.62 4.31 4.79
CA GLU A 49 -14.62 4.82 3.87
C GLU A 49 -14.44 4.18 2.48
N PRO A 50 -15.53 3.68 1.86
CA PRO A 50 -15.51 3.25 0.47
C PRO A 50 -15.06 4.38 -0.45
N ARG A 51 -14.17 4.08 -1.38
CA ARG A 51 -13.72 5.01 -2.41
C ARG A 51 -14.68 4.94 -3.60
N ASP A 52 -15.83 5.57 -3.38
CA ASP A 52 -16.99 5.58 -4.27
C ASP A 52 -17.54 7.01 -4.41
N PRO A 53 -17.69 7.55 -5.64
CA PRO A 53 -17.33 6.94 -6.92
C PRO A 53 -15.82 6.87 -7.14
N ARG A 54 -15.38 5.97 -8.02
CA ARG A 54 -14.00 5.99 -8.53
C ARG A 54 -13.81 7.23 -9.42
N PRO A 55 -12.95 8.19 -9.07
CA PRO A 55 -12.74 9.37 -9.88
C PRO A 55 -12.21 8.99 -11.27
N PRO A 56 -12.61 9.71 -12.34
CA PRO A 56 -12.15 9.42 -13.70
C PRO A 56 -10.65 9.71 -13.89
N SER A 57 -10.03 10.48 -12.99
CA SER A 57 -8.58 10.75 -12.95
C SER A 57 -7.75 9.53 -12.53
N ILE A 58 -8.32 8.57 -11.80
CA ILE A 58 -7.62 7.36 -11.35
C ILE A 58 -7.36 6.44 -12.55
N LYS A 59 -6.09 6.29 -12.91
CA LYS A 59 -5.68 5.53 -14.10
C LYS A 59 -5.71 4.02 -13.89
N TYR A 60 -5.27 3.54 -12.73
CA TYR A 60 -5.09 2.11 -12.44
C TYR A 60 -6.12 1.64 -11.40
N ARG A 61 -6.35 0.33 -11.35
CA ARG A 61 -7.35 -0.30 -10.48
C ARG A 61 -6.70 -1.15 -9.41
N VAL A 62 -7.42 -1.39 -8.33
CA VAL A 62 -7.08 -2.48 -7.41
C VAL A 62 -6.99 -3.80 -8.19
N GLY A 63 -5.92 -4.55 -7.93
CA GLY A 63 -5.62 -5.81 -8.60
C GLY A 63 -4.77 -5.68 -9.86
N ASP A 64 -4.53 -4.47 -10.37
CA ASP A 64 -3.60 -4.25 -11.48
C ASP A 64 -2.17 -4.63 -11.09
N ILE A 65 -1.48 -5.26 -12.04
CA ILE A 65 -0.05 -5.52 -11.95
C ILE A 65 0.69 -4.33 -12.57
N VAL A 66 1.62 -3.76 -11.81
CA VAL A 66 2.40 -2.60 -12.22
C VAL A 66 3.89 -2.85 -12.09
N LYS A 67 4.68 -2.08 -12.84
CA LYS A 67 6.12 -1.96 -12.68
C LYS A 67 6.46 -0.53 -12.29
N HIS A 68 7.36 -0.37 -11.33
CA HIS A 68 7.89 0.92 -10.97
C HIS A 68 8.91 1.38 -12.01
N LYS A 69 8.69 2.56 -12.61
CA LYS A 69 9.51 3.08 -13.72
C LYS A 69 10.97 3.32 -13.33
N ILE A 70 11.20 3.91 -12.16
CA ILE A 70 12.56 4.24 -11.68
C ILE A 70 13.28 3.02 -11.09
N HIS A 71 12.64 2.30 -10.17
CA HIS A 71 13.27 1.24 -9.38
C HIS A 71 13.10 -0.18 -9.97
N GLY A 72 12.33 -0.31 -11.05
CA GLY A 72 12.18 -1.55 -11.83
C GLY A 72 11.43 -2.70 -11.18
N TYR A 73 11.02 -2.58 -9.91
CA TYR A 73 10.27 -3.64 -9.22
C TYR A 73 8.83 -3.74 -9.71
N ARG A 74 8.28 -4.94 -9.67
CA ARG A 74 6.89 -5.22 -10.00
C ARG A 74 6.07 -5.28 -8.72
N GLY A 75 4.80 -4.93 -8.83
CA GLY A 75 3.87 -4.94 -7.72
C GLY A 75 2.42 -5.14 -8.13
N VAL A 76 1.56 -5.46 -7.17
CA VAL A 76 0.11 -5.50 -7.33
C VAL A 76 -0.51 -4.36 -6.53
N ILE A 77 -1.38 -3.57 -7.16
CA ILE A 77 -2.10 -2.47 -6.51
C ILE A 77 -3.12 -3.06 -5.53
N ILE A 78 -3.03 -2.71 -4.25
CA ILE A 78 -4.01 -3.06 -3.21
C ILE A 78 -4.90 -1.89 -2.79
N GLY A 79 -4.64 -0.69 -3.31
CA GLY A 79 -5.44 0.47 -3.01
C GLY A 79 -4.92 1.70 -3.71
N TRP A 80 -5.78 2.69 -3.83
CA TRP A 80 -5.45 4.02 -4.33
C TRP A 80 -6.11 5.07 -3.45
N ASP A 81 -5.52 6.25 -3.44
CA ASP A 81 -6.09 7.48 -2.92
C ASP A 81 -5.94 8.56 -3.98
N GLU A 82 -6.99 9.32 -4.25
CA GLU A 82 -6.97 10.41 -5.24
C GLU A 82 -5.98 11.51 -4.86
N LYS A 83 -5.84 11.73 -3.56
CA LYS A 83 -4.85 12.61 -2.95
C LYS A 83 -4.11 11.82 -1.89
N ALA A 84 -2.82 12.09 -1.72
CA ALA A 84 -2.02 11.38 -0.74
C ALA A 84 -2.59 11.58 0.67
N ASN A 85 -2.91 10.48 1.36
CA ASN A 85 -3.32 10.52 2.77
C ASN A 85 -2.13 10.66 3.75
N ALA A 86 -0.94 10.94 3.23
CA ALA A 86 0.29 11.05 4.02
C ALA A 86 0.50 12.48 4.54
N PRO A 87 1.10 12.66 5.73
CA PRO A 87 1.41 13.97 6.28
C PRO A 87 2.21 14.80 5.26
N PRO A 88 1.92 16.11 5.13
CA PRO A 88 2.58 16.98 4.15
C PRO A 88 4.12 16.96 4.21
N ILE A 89 4.68 16.57 5.37
CA ILE A 89 6.13 16.45 5.56
C ILE A 89 6.80 15.45 4.60
N TYR A 90 6.04 14.49 4.07
CA TYR A 90 6.58 13.45 3.18
C TYR A 90 6.49 13.81 1.69
N PHE A 91 5.58 14.71 1.30
CA PHE A 91 5.32 15.03 -0.10
C PHE A 91 4.96 16.50 -0.26
N LYS A 92 5.94 17.33 -0.65
CA LYS A 92 5.65 18.75 -0.93
C LYS A 92 4.93 18.94 -2.27
N ASP A 93 5.23 18.07 -3.25
CA ASP A 93 4.76 18.23 -4.64
C ASP A 93 3.82 17.10 -5.11
N TRP A 94 3.67 16.01 -4.35
CA TRP A 94 2.88 14.82 -4.77
C TRP A 94 1.65 14.55 -3.91
N SER A 95 1.30 15.47 -3.00
CA SER A 95 0.11 15.32 -2.15
C SER A 95 -1.20 15.39 -2.94
N GLU A 96 -1.22 16.17 -4.02
CA GLU A 96 -2.40 16.38 -4.88
C GLU A 96 -2.49 15.37 -6.03
N LEU A 97 -1.51 14.47 -6.15
CA LEU A 97 -1.50 13.45 -7.19
C LEU A 97 -2.07 12.13 -6.65
N PRO A 98 -2.69 11.30 -7.51
CA PRO A 98 -3.11 9.97 -7.13
C PRO A 98 -1.92 9.13 -6.66
N ASN A 99 -2.08 8.49 -5.52
CA ASN A 99 -1.11 7.59 -4.94
C ASN A 99 -1.70 6.19 -4.78
N TYR A 100 -0.85 5.19 -4.96
CA TYR A 100 -1.21 3.79 -4.97
C TYR A 100 -0.44 3.04 -3.90
N ALA A 101 -1.14 2.18 -3.18
CA ALA A 101 -0.55 1.18 -2.33
C ALA A 101 -0.25 -0.08 -3.14
N VAL A 102 1.01 -0.51 -3.14
CA VAL A 102 1.50 -1.57 -4.02
C VAL A 102 2.24 -2.63 -3.21
N ILE A 103 1.78 -3.88 -3.27
CA ILE A 103 2.51 -5.04 -2.76
C ILE A 103 3.61 -5.38 -3.75
N ILE A 104 4.87 -5.37 -3.32
CA ILE A 104 6.04 -5.63 -4.17
C ILE A 104 6.33 -7.12 -4.26
N ASP A 105 6.69 -7.63 -5.44
CA ASP A 105 7.10 -9.02 -5.61
C ASP A 105 8.36 -9.34 -4.78
N THR A 106 8.32 -10.43 -4.00
CA THR A 106 9.47 -10.86 -3.19
C THR A 106 10.66 -11.34 -4.03
N ARG A 107 10.49 -11.54 -5.34
CA ARG A 107 11.61 -11.81 -6.26
C ARG A 107 12.38 -10.55 -6.63
N ASP A 108 11.73 -9.39 -6.57
CA ASP A 108 12.36 -8.10 -6.92
C ASP A 108 12.97 -7.41 -5.69
N ARG A 109 12.61 -7.89 -4.48
CA ARG A 109 13.10 -7.42 -3.18
C ARG A 109 13.27 -8.57 -2.21
N LEU A 110 14.46 -8.70 -1.60
CA LEU A 110 14.80 -9.74 -0.63
C LEU A 110 13.85 -9.80 0.58
N ILE A 111 13.25 -8.66 0.94
CA ILE A 111 12.32 -8.53 2.05
C ILE A 111 10.96 -8.16 1.47
N PRO A 112 9.88 -8.90 1.84
CA PRO A 112 8.50 -8.53 1.49
C PRO A 112 8.23 -7.06 1.80
N GLN A 113 7.65 -6.31 0.87
CA GLN A 113 7.46 -4.87 1.04
C GLN A 113 6.12 -4.46 0.44
N VAL A 114 5.54 -3.43 1.03
CA VAL A 114 4.42 -2.70 0.45
C VAL A 114 4.86 -1.24 0.37
N ALA A 115 4.63 -0.59 -0.76
CA ALA A 115 5.03 0.79 -1.02
C ALA A 115 3.81 1.67 -1.30
N TYR A 116 3.95 2.95 -0.97
CA TYR A 116 3.04 4.00 -1.42
C TYR A 116 3.74 4.77 -2.54
N VAL A 117 3.15 4.77 -3.74
CA VAL A 117 3.80 5.27 -4.95
C VAL A 117 2.86 6.21 -5.70
N VAL A 118 3.40 7.33 -6.17
CA VAL A 118 2.66 8.25 -7.04
C VAL A 118 2.38 7.60 -8.40
N GLU A 119 1.22 7.89 -8.98
CA GLU A 119 0.77 7.33 -10.27
C GLU A 119 1.82 7.44 -11.39
N GLU A 120 2.53 8.57 -11.44
CA GLU A 120 3.53 8.86 -12.45
C GLU A 120 4.72 7.89 -12.43
N ASN A 121 5.00 7.29 -11.28
CA ASN A 121 6.13 6.38 -11.09
C ASN A 121 5.82 4.93 -11.42
N ILE A 122 4.59 4.61 -11.81
CA ILE A 122 4.15 3.25 -12.14
C ILE A 122 3.53 3.16 -13.54
N GLU A 123 3.65 1.98 -14.13
CA GLU A 123 3.04 1.61 -15.41
C GLU A 123 2.49 0.19 -15.35
N LEU A 124 1.47 -0.11 -16.15
CA LEU A 124 0.95 -1.47 -16.26
C LEU A 124 2.04 -2.43 -16.73
N HIS A 125 2.15 -3.56 -16.07
CA HIS A 125 3.06 -4.61 -16.45
C HIS A 125 2.29 -5.70 -17.21
N GLU A 126 2.58 -5.83 -18.50
CA GLU A 126 2.07 -6.92 -19.31
C GLU A 126 2.84 -8.22 -19.05
N GLY A 127 2.12 -9.33 -19.07
CA GLY A 127 2.69 -10.66 -18.89
C GLY A 127 2.17 -11.34 -17.63
N TRP A 128 1.91 -12.65 -17.77
CA TRP A 128 1.43 -13.44 -16.66
C TRP A 128 2.54 -13.63 -15.63
N VAL A 129 2.29 -13.16 -14.41
CA VAL A 129 3.20 -13.34 -13.29
C VAL A 129 2.38 -13.78 -12.08
N CYS A 130 2.52 -15.05 -11.68
CA CYS A 130 2.17 -15.45 -10.32
C CYS A 130 2.98 -14.58 -9.36
N PHE A 131 2.33 -13.67 -8.64
CA PHE A 131 3.01 -12.78 -7.71
C PHE A 131 3.35 -13.52 -6.44
N LEU A 132 4.63 -13.47 -6.07
CA LEU A 132 5.09 -14.05 -4.82
C LEU A 132 5.13 -12.96 -3.78
N HIS A 133 4.14 -12.93 -2.90
CA HIS A 133 4.21 -12.15 -1.67
C HIS A 133 3.21 -12.68 -0.62
N PRO A 134 3.60 -12.81 0.67
CA PRO A 134 2.75 -13.40 1.71
C PRO A 134 1.40 -12.70 1.91
N LEU A 135 1.30 -11.42 1.57
CA LEU A 135 0.09 -10.61 1.72
C LEU A 135 -0.90 -10.75 0.55
N ILE A 136 -0.52 -11.28 -0.62
CA ILE A 136 -1.43 -11.37 -1.78
C ILE A 136 -2.72 -12.09 -1.39
N LYS A 137 -2.59 -13.23 -0.72
CA LYS A 137 -3.72 -14.04 -0.25
C LYS A 137 -4.64 -13.33 0.75
N ASN A 138 -4.20 -12.24 1.38
CA ASN A 138 -5.02 -11.49 2.32
C ASN A 138 -5.97 -10.53 1.60
N TYR A 139 -5.58 -10.02 0.44
CA TYR A 139 -6.35 -9.04 -0.35
C TYR A 139 -7.09 -9.69 -1.52
N PHE A 140 -6.54 -10.74 -2.12
CA PHE A 140 -7.05 -11.31 -3.36
C PHE A 140 -7.42 -12.79 -3.23
N GLU A 141 -8.43 -13.21 -4.01
CA GLU A 141 -8.88 -14.60 -4.10
C GLU A 141 -8.13 -15.37 -5.18
N TYR A 142 -8.02 -14.78 -6.38
CA TYR A 142 -7.37 -15.38 -7.54
C TYR A 142 -6.99 -14.28 -8.55
N TYR A 143 -6.33 -14.67 -9.63
CA TYR A 143 -6.02 -13.81 -10.78
C TYR A 143 -6.92 -14.19 -11.96
N ASP A 144 -7.67 -13.25 -12.53
CA ASP A 144 -8.67 -13.53 -13.58
C ASP A 144 -8.08 -13.56 -15.01
N GLY A 145 -6.77 -13.39 -15.14
CA GLY A 145 -6.07 -13.27 -16.42
C GLY A 145 -5.63 -11.84 -16.73
N LYS A 146 -6.26 -10.84 -16.10
CA LYS A 146 -5.99 -9.41 -16.30
C LYS A 146 -5.69 -8.68 -14.99
N HIS A 147 -6.44 -8.99 -13.93
CA HIS A 147 -6.37 -8.36 -12.61
C HIS A 147 -6.45 -9.42 -11.51
N TYR A 148 -5.90 -9.10 -10.34
CA TYR A 148 -6.21 -9.86 -9.13
C TYR A 148 -7.59 -9.50 -8.60
N VAL A 149 -8.43 -10.51 -8.38
CA VAL A 149 -9.79 -10.33 -7.89
C VAL A 149 -9.79 -10.15 -6.39
N SER A 150 -10.22 -8.97 -5.93
CA SER A 150 -10.30 -8.62 -4.51
C SER A 150 -11.24 -9.54 -3.74
N ARG A 151 -10.85 -9.84 -2.50
CA ARG A 151 -11.72 -10.49 -1.52
C ARG A 151 -12.94 -9.62 -1.20
N PRO A 152 -14.06 -10.22 -0.74
CA PRO A 152 -15.28 -9.47 -0.43
C PRO A 152 -15.09 -8.28 0.51
N TRP A 153 -14.22 -8.40 1.52
CA TRP A 153 -13.95 -7.30 2.46
C TRP A 153 -13.21 -6.13 1.79
N HIS A 154 -12.32 -6.43 0.84
CA HIS A 154 -11.50 -5.44 0.14
C HIS A 154 -12.30 -4.74 -0.96
N LYS A 155 -13.15 -5.50 -1.66
CA LYS A 155 -14.13 -4.99 -2.64
C LYS A 155 -15.07 -3.95 -2.01
N LYS A 156 -15.40 -4.04 -0.71
CA LYS A 156 -16.20 -3.01 -0.01
C LYS A 156 -15.49 -1.64 0.06
N LEU A 157 -14.17 -1.61 0.08
CA LEU A 157 -13.39 -0.37 0.09
C LEU A 157 -13.22 0.22 -1.32
N TYR A 158 -13.22 -0.63 -2.35
CA TYR A 158 -13.04 -0.27 -3.76
C TYR A 158 -14.14 -0.92 -4.62
N PRO A 159 -15.41 -0.52 -4.47
CA PRO A 159 -16.54 -1.23 -5.07
C PRO A 159 -16.56 -1.17 -6.60
N ASN A 160 -15.96 -0.12 -7.19
CA ASN A 160 -15.94 0.15 -8.62
C ASN A 160 -14.67 -0.34 -9.35
N ASP A 161 -13.79 -1.07 -8.65
CA ASP A 161 -12.58 -1.69 -9.19
C ASP A 161 -12.75 -3.18 -9.50
#